data_AF-A0A131Y0Y1-F1
#
_entry.id   AF-A0A131Y0Y1-F1
#
_cell.length_a   1.000
_cell.length_b   1.000
_cell.length_c   1.000
_cell.angle_alpha   90.00
_cell.angle_beta   90.00
_cell.angle_gamma   90.00
#
_symmetry.space_group_name_H-M   'P 1'
#
loop_
_entity.id
_entity.type
_entity.pdbx_description
1 polymer ?
#
loop_
_entity_poly.entity_id
_entity_poly.type
_entity_poly.pdbx_seq_one_letter_code
_entity_poly.pdbx_strand_id
1 'polypeptide(L)'
;NVRVRFAPSPTGEMHLGSLRTALYNYLFAKKRGGQFILRIEDTDQTRVVAGAAQRIVGTLEWAGLAPDEGPSLGGDFGPYVQSERIRLYQEYAHRLLETGHAYRCFCTDVRLDLLRKDAMRNRQIPRYDNRCRSLAPDSTKLSGKPHVIRFKLSEGDLTFEDGVHGPVTLNTAEREGDPVILKSDGFPTYHLACVVDDHLMRVSHVLRGVEWQVSTPKHIMLHEAFGWEPPRFFHLPLLLNKDGTKLSKRQGGVHVGKLKDAGFSPETLLNFLVLAGGGFGKQEKDTFYDLDDMVLQFNPDELKGSSCRLDPERLVQLNRLHLRRCLDDLGKTLSLAGKLRQLLDEREEPVSSDFPSDDDLVRVLRETAGRLTSLNDLLDPSLDFVWRSPSLVEEDQLSVGNRDALQDLCSRLESVSAEKFNRETLGALLHNAASDAGIKYSQFMQILRKLLSGLQKGPGVAE
;
A
#
# COMPACT_ATOMS: atom_id res chain seq x y z
N ASN A 1 21.30 -14.06 13.40
CA ASN A 1 20.48 -12.84 13.56
C ASN A 1 19.49 -12.72 12.42
N VAL A 2 18.23 -12.40 12.72
CA VAL A 2 17.19 -12.23 11.69
C VAL A 2 17.40 -10.92 10.95
N ARG A 3 17.53 -11.01 9.63
CA ARG A 3 17.58 -9.89 8.69
C ARG A 3 16.67 -10.22 7.52
N VAL A 4 15.79 -9.30 7.19
CA VAL A 4 14.82 -9.41 6.10
C VAL A 4 14.80 -8.12 5.30
N ARG A 5 14.22 -8.15 4.10
CA ARG A 5 14.21 -6.97 3.23
C ARG A 5 12.89 -6.79 2.49
N PHE A 6 12.49 -5.53 2.38
CA PHE A 6 11.57 -5.10 1.34
C PHE A 6 12.39 -4.52 0.18
N ALA A 7 12.31 -5.17 -0.97
CA ALA A 7 13.13 -4.86 -2.14
C ALA A 7 12.28 -4.47 -3.37
N PRO A 8 11.64 -3.29 -3.39
CA PRO A 8 10.80 -2.88 -4.50
C PRO A 8 11.60 -2.31 -5.67
N SER A 9 11.14 -2.58 -6.90
CA SER A 9 11.56 -1.84 -8.08
C SER A 9 10.76 -0.54 -8.22
N PRO A 10 11.39 0.62 -8.48
CA PRO A 10 10.73 1.92 -8.56
C PRO A 10 10.06 2.15 -9.93
N THR A 11 9.20 1.22 -10.36
CA THR A 11 8.56 1.23 -11.69
C THR A 11 7.14 1.79 -11.70
N GLY A 12 6.76 2.54 -10.67
CA GLY A 12 5.42 3.10 -10.50
C GLY A 12 4.99 3.19 -9.04
N GLU A 13 3.71 3.47 -8.82
CA GLU A 13 3.14 3.63 -7.49
C GLU A 13 3.11 2.34 -6.67
N MET A 14 3.34 2.47 -5.36
CA MET A 14 3.22 1.37 -4.42
C MET A 14 1.75 0.89 -4.35
N HIS A 15 1.56 -0.42 -4.48
CA HIS A 15 0.24 -1.05 -4.39
C HIS A 15 0.10 -1.87 -3.11
N LEU A 16 -1.14 -2.25 -2.75
CA LEU A 16 -1.45 -3.02 -1.54
C LEU A 16 -0.61 -4.30 -1.38
N GLY A 17 -0.37 -5.04 -2.47
CA GLY A 17 0.52 -6.22 -2.43
C GLY A 17 1.97 -5.93 -1.99
N SER A 18 2.53 -4.79 -2.42
CA SER A 18 3.86 -4.35 -1.98
C SER A 18 3.83 -3.89 -0.54
N LEU A 19 2.80 -3.15 -0.12
CA LEU A 19 2.61 -2.73 1.27
C LEU A 19 2.49 -3.95 2.20
N ARG A 20 1.75 -4.98 1.80
CA ARG A 20 1.67 -6.23 2.58
C ARG A 20 3.02 -6.92 2.69
N THR A 21 3.79 -6.94 1.61
CA THR A 21 5.14 -7.53 1.63
C THR A 21 6.05 -6.75 2.59
N ALA A 22 6.02 -5.42 2.54
CA ALA A 22 6.76 -4.57 3.47
C ALA A 22 6.32 -4.80 4.93
N LEU A 23 5.01 -4.79 5.18
CA LEU A 23 4.43 -5.05 6.50
C LEU A 23 4.88 -6.41 7.05
N TYR A 24 4.80 -7.48 6.26
CA TYR A 24 5.11 -8.83 6.78
C TYR A 24 6.61 -9.00 7.05
N ASN A 25 7.47 -8.37 6.25
CA ASN A 25 8.90 -8.29 6.57
C ASN A 25 9.13 -7.49 7.86
N TYR A 26 8.48 -6.32 8.02
CA TYR A 26 8.58 -5.51 9.23
C TYR A 26 8.16 -6.29 10.48
N LEU A 27 6.97 -6.90 10.46
CA LEU A 27 6.44 -7.71 11.57
C LEU A 27 7.36 -8.90 11.89
N PHE A 28 7.83 -9.61 10.86
CA PHE A 28 8.75 -10.73 11.03
C PHE A 28 10.06 -10.32 11.71
N ALA A 29 10.63 -9.19 11.31
CA ALA A 29 11.83 -8.63 11.89
C ALA A 29 11.60 -8.21 13.34
N LYS A 30 10.63 -7.33 13.59
CA LYS A 30 10.39 -6.76 14.92
C LYS A 30 10.01 -7.83 15.95
N LYS A 31 9.18 -8.81 15.59
CA LYS A 31 8.81 -9.95 16.45
C LYS A 31 10.04 -10.73 16.96
N ARG A 32 11.11 -10.77 16.18
CA ARG A 32 12.33 -11.56 16.45
C ARG A 32 13.54 -10.71 16.84
N GLY A 33 13.34 -9.41 17.12
CA GLY A 33 14.45 -8.48 17.37
C GLY A 33 15.45 -8.40 16.20
N GLY A 34 14.97 -8.62 14.97
CA GLY A 34 15.74 -8.59 13.74
C GLY A 34 15.80 -7.22 13.09
N GLN A 35 16.36 -7.17 11.89
CA GLN A 35 16.53 -5.96 11.09
C GLN A 35 15.65 -5.99 9.84
N PHE A 36 14.96 -4.87 9.57
CA PHE A 36 14.13 -4.65 8.39
C PHE A 36 14.83 -3.69 7.42
N ILE A 37 15.22 -4.20 6.24
CA ILE A 37 16.02 -3.46 5.27
C ILE A 37 15.13 -2.98 4.11
N LEU A 38 15.33 -1.74 3.66
CA LEU A 38 14.81 -1.24 2.37
C LEU A 38 15.93 -1.27 1.32
N ARG A 39 15.71 -1.95 0.19
CA ARG A 39 16.63 -1.95 -0.96
C ARG A 39 15.89 -1.57 -2.24
N ILE A 40 16.37 -0.58 -2.98
CA ILE A 40 15.73 -0.16 -4.24
C ILE A 40 16.31 -0.95 -5.40
N GLU A 41 15.46 -1.72 -6.08
CA GLU A 41 15.86 -2.60 -7.20
C GLU A 41 15.57 -1.94 -8.56
N ASP A 42 16.43 -1.00 -8.95
CA ASP A 42 16.30 -0.14 -10.14
C ASP A 42 17.17 -0.59 -11.33
N THR A 43 17.53 -1.87 -11.41
CA THR A 43 18.44 -2.40 -12.44
C THR A 43 17.87 -2.33 -13.87
N ASP A 44 16.55 -2.24 -14.01
CA ASP A 44 15.87 -2.01 -15.29
C ASP A 44 15.56 -0.52 -15.48
N GLN A 45 16.58 0.22 -15.93
CA GLN A 45 16.54 1.67 -16.14
C GLN A 45 15.41 2.11 -17.09
N THR A 46 14.98 1.26 -18.02
CA THR A 46 13.89 1.59 -18.95
C THR A 46 12.51 1.69 -18.29
N ARG A 47 12.37 1.10 -17.10
CA ARG A 47 11.11 1.04 -16.35
C ARG A 47 11.12 1.91 -15.10
N VAL A 48 12.25 2.53 -14.75
CA VAL A 48 12.35 3.42 -13.60
C VAL A 48 11.46 4.64 -13.82
N VAL A 49 10.62 4.95 -12.83
CA VAL A 49 9.78 6.14 -12.81
C VAL A 49 10.41 7.16 -11.87
N ALA A 50 10.66 8.36 -12.37
CA ALA A 50 11.24 9.44 -11.58
C ALA A 50 10.40 9.72 -10.31
N GLY A 51 11.09 9.89 -9.18
CA GLY A 51 10.46 10.11 -7.88
C GLY A 51 9.82 8.87 -7.24
N ALA A 52 9.72 7.72 -7.93
CA ALA A 52 9.02 6.56 -7.39
C ALA A 52 9.74 5.95 -6.16
N ALA A 53 11.07 5.98 -6.13
CA ALA A 53 11.84 5.54 -4.97
C ALA A 53 11.55 6.41 -3.73
N GLN A 54 11.50 7.73 -3.90
CA GLN A 54 11.16 8.68 -2.83
C GLN A 54 9.72 8.48 -2.35
N ARG A 55 8.77 8.25 -3.26
CA ARG A 55 7.38 7.96 -2.90
C ARG A 55 7.25 6.64 -2.13
N ILE A 56 8.05 5.62 -2.46
CA ILE A 56 8.10 4.37 -1.70
C ILE A 56 8.56 4.63 -0.27
N VAL A 57 9.65 5.37 -0.08
CA VAL A 57 10.16 5.74 1.26
C VAL A 57 9.09 6.49 2.05
N GLY A 58 8.53 7.57 1.47
CA GLY A 58 7.48 8.35 2.13
C GLY A 58 6.20 7.56 2.42
N THR A 59 5.88 6.53 1.62
CA THR A 59 4.76 5.62 1.90
C THR A 59 5.05 4.72 3.11
N LEU A 60 6.27 4.22 3.25
CA LEU A 60 6.67 3.42 4.41
C LEU A 60 6.69 4.24 5.69
N GLU A 61 7.22 5.47 5.63
CA GLU A 61 7.20 6.42 6.75
C GLU A 61 5.76 6.74 7.17
N TRP A 62 4.90 7.08 6.20
CA TRP A 62 3.48 7.31 6.45
C TRP A 62 2.77 6.10 7.06
N ALA A 63 3.16 4.88 6.65
CA ALA A 63 2.61 3.64 7.19
C ALA A 63 3.21 3.24 8.56
N GLY A 64 4.18 3.98 9.10
CA GLY A 64 4.90 3.62 10.34
C GLY A 64 5.86 2.43 10.18
N LEU A 65 6.19 2.04 8.94
CA LEU A 65 7.05 0.90 8.62
C LEU A 65 8.49 1.35 8.33
N ALA A 66 9.10 2.07 9.27
CA ALA A 66 10.45 2.58 9.12
C ALA A 66 11.48 1.43 8.99
N PRO A 67 12.33 1.43 7.95
CA PRO A 67 13.42 0.48 7.84
C PRO A 67 14.56 0.80 8.81
N ASP A 68 15.24 -0.24 9.29
CA ASP A 68 16.44 -0.12 10.12
C ASP A 68 17.70 0.20 9.28
N GLU A 69 17.66 -0.14 7.98
CA GLU A 69 18.69 0.17 6.99
C GLU A 69 18.04 0.50 5.64
N GLY A 70 18.57 1.49 4.91
CA GLY A 70 18.02 1.82 3.60
C GLY A 70 18.64 3.05 2.93
N PRO A 71 18.13 3.48 1.77
CA PRO A 71 18.74 4.54 0.97
C PRO A 71 18.87 5.88 1.71
N SER A 72 17.86 6.26 2.50
CA SER A 72 17.85 7.54 3.23
C SER A 72 18.61 7.47 4.56
N LEU A 73 18.64 6.30 5.22
CA LEU A 73 19.20 6.14 6.56
C LEU A 73 20.67 5.67 6.53
N GLY A 74 21.08 5.00 5.45
CA GLY A 74 22.36 4.29 5.38
C GLY A 74 22.30 2.95 6.10
N GLY A 75 23.46 2.50 6.57
CA GLY A 75 23.68 1.19 7.18
C GLY A 75 24.97 0.54 6.69
N ASP A 76 25.40 -0.53 7.36
CA ASP A 76 26.72 -1.13 7.18
C ASP A 76 26.92 -1.81 5.80
N PHE A 77 25.84 -2.05 5.06
CA PHE A 77 25.86 -2.82 3.81
C PHE A 77 25.48 -1.99 2.58
N GLY A 78 25.45 -0.66 2.74
CA GLY A 78 25.18 0.27 1.66
C GLY A 78 26.19 0.19 0.50
N PRO A 79 25.89 0.84 -0.64
CA PRO A 79 24.66 1.56 -0.94
C PRO A 79 23.43 0.64 -1.01
N TYR A 80 22.23 1.18 -0.74
CA TYR A 80 20.96 0.41 -0.74
C TYR A 80 20.15 0.61 -2.04
N VAL A 81 20.79 1.12 -3.08
CA VAL A 81 20.23 1.30 -4.43
C VAL A 81 21.07 0.48 -5.40
N GLN A 82 20.45 -0.38 -6.21
CA GLN A 82 21.20 -1.35 -7.03
C GLN A 82 21.97 -0.68 -8.18
N SER A 83 21.47 0.39 -8.77
CA SER A 83 22.21 1.16 -9.79
C SER A 83 23.54 1.74 -9.27
N GLU A 84 23.69 1.92 -7.96
CA GLU A 84 24.93 2.40 -7.33
C GLU A 84 25.93 1.24 -7.05
N ARG A 85 25.53 0.00 -7.31
CA ARG A 85 26.29 -1.23 -6.99
C ARG A 85 26.77 -1.98 -8.24
N ILE A 86 26.71 -1.36 -9.42
CA ILE A 86 26.98 -2.02 -10.72
C ILE A 86 28.33 -2.77 -10.75
N ARG A 87 29.41 -2.13 -10.27
CA ARG A 87 30.76 -2.73 -10.28
C ARG A 87 30.82 -4.04 -9.50
N LEU A 88 30.16 -4.09 -8.35
CA LEU A 88 30.06 -5.26 -7.50
C LEU A 88 29.44 -6.45 -8.26
N TYR A 89 28.31 -6.22 -8.94
CA TYR A 89 27.67 -7.29 -9.70
C TYR A 89 28.51 -7.75 -10.89
N GLN A 90 29.23 -6.83 -11.54
CA GLN A 90 30.17 -7.19 -12.59
C GLN A 90 31.25 -8.12 -12.04
N GLU A 91 31.85 -7.81 -10.89
CA GLU A 91 32.84 -8.68 -10.24
C GLU A 91 32.29 -10.08 -9.97
N TYR A 92 31.08 -10.19 -9.39
CA TYR A 92 30.47 -11.49 -9.12
C TYR A 92 30.11 -12.26 -10.40
N ALA A 93 29.65 -11.58 -11.45
CA ALA A 93 29.40 -12.22 -12.74
C ALA A 93 30.70 -12.77 -13.34
N HIS A 94 31.83 -12.05 -13.20
CA HIS A 94 33.14 -12.53 -13.66
C HIS A 94 33.64 -13.72 -12.85
N ARG A 95 33.42 -13.75 -11.53
CA ARG A 95 33.73 -14.94 -10.71
C ARG A 95 32.98 -16.19 -11.21
N LEU A 96 31.70 -16.05 -11.59
CA LEU A 96 30.94 -17.17 -12.16
C LEU A 96 31.50 -17.62 -13.53
N LEU A 97 32.10 -16.71 -14.32
CA LEU A 97 32.79 -17.09 -15.55
C LEU A 97 34.05 -17.90 -15.23
N GLU A 98 34.86 -17.44 -14.27
CA GLU A 98 36.11 -18.08 -13.85
C GLU A 98 35.89 -19.48 -13.27
N THR A 99 34.85 -19.64 -12.46
CA THR A 99 34.48 -20.94 -11.87
C THR A 99 33.68 -21.83 -12.83
N GLY A 100 33.41 -21.36 -14.05
CA GLY A 100 32.72 -22.14 -15.07
C GLY A 100 31.20 -22.29 -14.88
N HIS A 101 30.59 -21.59 -13.91
CA HIS A 101 29.14 -21.59 -13.66
C HIS A 101 28.37 -20.63 -14.58
N ALA A 102 29.07 -19.74 -15.29
CA ALA A 102 28.50 -18.85 -16.29
C ALA A 102 29.28 -18.92 -17.60
N TYR A 103 28.74 -18.32 -18.67
CA TYR A 103 29.41 -18.16 -19.95
C TYR A 103 28.96 -16.91 -20.68
N ARG A 104 29.79 -16.45 -21.62
CA ARG A 104 29.48 -15.32 -22.50
C ARG A 104 28.58 -15.78 -23.65
N CYS A 105 27.50 -15.04 -23.89
CA CYS A 105 26.57 -15.29 -24.98
C CYS A 105 26.58 -14.11 -25.97
N PHE A 106 26.79 -14.43 -27.24
CA PHE A 106 26.89 -13.48 -28.36
C PHE A 106 25.67 -13.54 -29.29
N CYS A 107 24.57 -14.15 -28.84
CA CYS A 107 23.35 -14.24 -29.64
C CYS A 107 22.70 -12.87 -29.75
N THR A 108 22.32 -12.48 -30.97
CA THR A 108 21.62 -11.21 -31.24
C THR A 108 20.15 -11.30 -30.86
N ASP A 109 19.53 -10.15 -30.55
CA ASP A 109 18.10 -10.07 -30.26
C ASP A 109 17.25 -10.60 -31.42
N VAL A 110 17.63 -10.29 -32.66
CA VAL A 110 16.99 -10.82 -33.89
C VAL A 110 16.93 -12.35 -33.88
N ARG A 111 18.03 -13.02 -33.48
CA ARG A 111 18.06 -14.48 -33.38
C ARG A 111 17.11 -14.97 -32.28
N LEU A 112 17.15 -14.34 -31.11
CA LEU A 112 16.33 -14.74 -29.97
C LEU A 112 14.83 -14.57 -30.28
N ASP A 113 14.47 -13.54 -31.03
CA ASP A 113 13.11 -13.32 -31.51
C ASP A 113 12.66 -14.38 -32.52
N LEU A 114 13.55 -14.80 -33.43
CA LEU A 114 13.25 -15.90 -34.36
C LEU A 114 13.01 -17.21 -33.62
N LEU A 115 13.85 -17.54 -32.64
CA LEU A 115 13.66 -18.72 -31.77
C LEU A 115 12.32 -18.65 -31.03
N ARG A 116 11.99 -17.48 -30.47
CA ARG A 116 10.73 -17.27 -29.75
C ARG A 116 9.51 -17.49 -30.66
N LYS A 117 9.53 -16.89 -31.85
CA LYS A 117 8.45 -17.02 -32.84
C LYS A 117 8.29 -18.46 -33.33
N ASP A 118 9.39 -19.18 -33.52
CA ASP A 118 9.36 -20.58 -33.92
C ASP A 118 8.77 -21.49 -32.83
N ALA A 119 9.23 -21.34 -31.58
CA ALA A 119 8.67 -22.06 -30.44
C ALA A 119 7.16 -21.82 -30.28
N MET A 120 6.72 -20.55 -30.37
CA MET A 120 5.29 -20.20 -30.32
C MET A 120 4.49 -20.85 -31.44
N ARG A 121 5.01 -20.85 -32.68
CA ARG A 121 4.37 -21.48 -33.85
C ARG A 121 4.21 -22.99 -33.65
N ASN A 122 5.20 -23.61 -33.02
CA ASN A 122 5.24 -25.04 -32.73
C ASN A 122 4.56 -25.40 -31.38
N ARG A 123 3.90 -24.44 -30.72
CA ARG A 123 3.26 -24.60 -29.39
C ARG A 123 4.22 -25.12 -28.30
N GLN A 124 5.50 -24.79 -28.43
CA GLN A 124 6.54 -25.08 -27.45
C GLN A 124 6.78 -23.87 -26.54
N ILE A 125 7.30 -24.13 -25.34
CA ILE A 125 7.68 -23.08 -24.39
C ILE A 125 8.89 -22.31 -24.97
N PRO A 126 8.78 -20.99 -25.21
CA PRO A 126 9.90 -20.22 -25.71
C PRO A 126 11.01 -20.13 -24.66
N ARG A 127 12.20 -20.62 -25.02
CA ARG A 127 13.38 -20.58 -24.15
C ARG A 127 14.66 -20.36 -24.96
N TYR A 128 15.69 -19.87 -24.29
CA TYR A 128 17.03 -19.86 -24.88
C TYR A 128 17.50 -21.29 -25.10
N ASP A 129 18.15 -21.55 -26.23
CA ASP A 129 18.54 -22.90 -26.66
C ASP A 129 19.95 -23.29 -26.17
N ASN A 130 20.50 -22.53 -25.22
CA ASN A 130 21.82 -22.76 -24.63
C ASN A 130 22.98 -22.80 -25.64
N ARG A 131 22.78 -22.25 -26.86
CA ARG A 131 23.73 -22.34 -27.99
C ARG A 131 25.16 -21.95 -27.62
N CYS A 132 25.33 -20.93 -26.79
CA CYS A 132 26.65 -20.41 -26.44
C CYS A 132 27.33 -21.17 -25.28
N ARG A 133 26.67 -22.17 -24.67
CA ARG A 133 27.17 -22.89 -23.48
C ARG A 133 28.49 -23.64 -23.74
N SER A 134 28.68 -24.13 -24.97
CA SER A 134 29.86 -24.90 -25.39
C SER A 134 30.83 -24.11 -26.28
N LEU A 135 30.67 -22.79 -26.40
CA LEU A 135 31.61 -21.97 -27.16
C LEU A 135 32.96 -21.89 -26.43
N ALA A 136 34.04 -22.12 -27.16
CA ALA A 136 35.39 -21.98 -26.61
C ALA A 136 35.64 -20.53 -26.15
N PRO A 137 36.20 -20.31 -24.94
CA PRO A 137 36.43 -18.98 -24.37
C PRO A 137 37.25 -18.03 -25.25
N ASP A 138 38.19 -18.58 -26.04
CA ASP A 138 39.26 -17.84 -26.71
C ASP A 138 39.19 -17.85 -28.25
N SER A 139 37.99 -17.95 -28.85
CA SER A 139 37.94 -17.75 -30.30
C SER A 139 38.23 -16.26 -30.61
N THR A 140 39.33 -15.99 -31.32
CA THR A 140 39.75 -14.63 -31.75
C THR A 140 38.64 -13.86 -32.47
N LYS A 141 37.66 -14.56 -33.06
CA LYS A 141 36.49 -14.02 -33.75
C LYS A 141 35.40 -13.42 -32.83
N LEU A 142 35.47 -13.67 -31.53
CA LEU A 142 34.49 -13.20 -30.53
C LEU A 142 35.06 -12.10 -29.61
N SER A 143 36.37 -11.87 -29.66
CA SER A 143 37.01 -10.79 -28.91
C SER A 143 36.42 -9.43 -29.33
N GLY A 144 36.11 -8.57 -28.35
CA GLY A 144 35.54 -7.24 -28.55
C GLY A 144 34.07 -7.20 -28.98
N LYS A 145 33.40 -8.34 -29.18
CA LYS A 145 31.96 -8.33 -29.53
C LYS A 145 31.08 -8.09 -28.30
N PRO A 146 30.00 -7.30 -28.43
CA PRO A 146 28.98 -7.18 -27.38
C PRO A 146 28.45 -8.57 -27.00
N HIS A 147 28.35 -8.81 -25.70
CA HIS A 147 27.85 -10.07 -25.16
C HIS A 147 27.10 -9.84 -23.86
N VAL A 148 26.30 -10.81 -23.49
CA VAL A 148 25.71 -10.93 -22.16
C VAL A 148 26.39 -12.08 -21.41
N ILE A 149 26.31 -12.08 -20.08
CA ILE A 149 26.71 -13.24 -19.27
C ILE A 149 25.45 -14.03 -18.91
N ARG A 150 25.46 -15.33 -19.21
CA ARG A 150 24.38 -16.27 -18.87
C ARG A 150 24.83 -17.22 -17.78
N PHE A 151 23.93 -17.52 -16.86
CA PHE A 151 24.13 -18.51 -15.80
C PHE A 151 23.76 -19.90 -16.33
N LYS A 152 24.61 -20.90 -16.06
CA LYS A 152 24.36 -22.29 -16.46
C LYS A 152 23.38 -22.91 -15.47
N LEU A 153 22.19 -23.26 -15.95
CA LEU A 153 21.25 -24.02 -15.12
C LEU A 153 21.74 -25.47 -14.97
N SER A 154 21.61 -25.99 -13.76
CA SER A 154 21.75 -27.41 -13.46
C SER A 154 20.50 -28.16 -13.92
N GLU A 155 20.69 -29.35 -14.47
CA GLU A 155 19.58 -30.23 -14.85
C GLU A 155 19.01 -30.96 -13.62
N GLY A 156 17.74 -31.35 -13.71
CA GLY A 156 17.05 -32.11 -12.68
C GLY A 156 16.13 -31.27 -11.80
N ASP A 157 15.49 -31.98 -10.88
CA ASP A 157 14.55 -31.41 -9.92
C ASP A 157 15.30 -30.76 -8.76
N LEU A 158 14.87 -29.56 -8.39
CA LEU A 158 15.33 -28.90 -7.18
C LEU A 158 14.15 -28.75 -6.22
N THR A 159 14.30 -29.33 -5.04
CA THR A 159 13.33 -29.21 -3.93
C THR A 159 13.85 -28.22 -2.90
N PHE A 160 12.98 -27.31 -2.44
CA PHE A 160 13.27 -26.42 -1.32
C PHE A 160 12.06 -26.32 -0.39
N GLU A 161 12.33 -26.02 0.89
CA GLU A 161 11.30 -25.78 1.89
C GLU A 161 10.85 -24.32 1.84
N ASP A 162 9.57 -24.11 1.54
CA ASP A 162 8.90 -22.82 1.60
C ASP A 162 8.16 -22.66 2.93
N GLY A 163 8.43 -21.59 3.67
CA GLY A 163 7.81 -21.35 4.96
C GLY A 163 6.29 -21.10 4.93
N VAL A 164 5.69 -20.93 3.74
CA VAL A 164 4.23 -20.78 3.56
C VAL A 164 3.63 -21.98 2.82
N HIS A 165 4.35 -22.53 1.82
CA HIS A 165 3.85 -23.56 0.93
C HIS A 165 4.38 -24.98 1.22
N GLY A 166 5.29 -25.13 2.18
CA GLY A 166 5.96 -26.40 2.47
C GLY A 166 6.97 -26.81 1.37
N PRO A 167 7.20 -28.11 1.15
CA PRO A 167 8.18 -28.56 0.15
C PRO A 167 7.69 -28.25 -1.27
N VAL A 168 8.52 -27.56 -2.04
CA VAL A 168 8.26 -27.19 -3.44
C VAL A 168 9.36 -27.77 -4.33
N THR A 169 8.98 -28.57 -5.32
CA THR A 169 9.88 -29.19 -6.29
C THR A 169 9.66 -28.62 -7.68
N LEU A 170 10.72 -28.13 -8.32
CA LEU A 170 10.66 -27.55 -9.67
C LEU A 170 11.86 -27.97 -10.52
N ASN A 171 11.58 -28.39 -11.75
CA ASN A 171 12.59 -28.56 -12.79
C ASN A 171 12.72 -27.27 -13.62
N THR A 172 13.73 -26.45 -13.31
CA THR A 172 13.88 -25.14 -13.97
C THR A 172 14.45 -25.29 -15.39
N ALA A 173 15.44 -26.18 -15.57
CA ALA A 173 16.10 -26.38 -16.86
C ALA A 173 15.18 -26.98 -17.93
N GLU A 174 14.12 -27.71 -17.55
CA GLU A 174 13.09 -28.16 -18.49
C GLU A 174 12.24 -27.01 -19.05
N ARG A 175 11.99 -25.97 -18.26
CA ARG A 175 11.07 -24.89 -18.60
C ARG A 175 11.76 -23.66 -19.16
N GLU A 176 13.02 -23.45 -18.78
CA GLU A 176 13.79 -22.26 -19.12
C GLU A 176 15.14 -22.64 -19.74
N GLY A 177 15.70 -21.71 -20.52
CA GLY A 177 17.09 -21.77 -20.94
C GLY A 177 17.95 -20.96 -19.99
N ASP A 178 19.26 -21.08 -20.13
CA ASP A 178 20.26 -20.40 -19.30
C ASP A 178 19.99 -18.87 -19.25
N PRO A 179 19.59 -18.33 -18.09
CA PRO A 179 19.12 -16.96 -17.99
C PRO A 179 20.28 -15.97 -18.08
N VAL A 180 19.99 -14.76 -18.58
CA VAL A 180 20.95 -13.65 -18.51
C VAL A 180 21.07 -13.19 -17.06
N ILE A 181 22.30 -13.05 -16.58
CA ILE A 181 22.63 -12.52 -15.25
C ILE A 181 23.33 -11.15 -15.32
N LEU A 182 24.06 -10.87 -16.41
CA LEU A 182 24.64 -9.55 -16.70
C LEU A 182 24.34 -9.18 -18.16
N LYS A 183 23.75 -8.01 -18.38
CA LYS A 183 23.43 -7.46 -19.71
C LYS A 183 24.68 -6.88 -20.38
N SER A 184 24.58 -6.59 -21.68
CA SER A 184 25.66 -6.02 -22.48
C SER A 184 26.01 -4.58 -22.12
N ASP A 185 25.07 -3.85 -21.52
CA ASP A 185 25.27 -2.51 -20.95
C ASP A 185 26.00 -2.54 -19.59
N GLY A 186 26.35 -3.74 -19.09
CA GLY A 186 27.04 -3.94 -17.82
C GLY A 186 26.13 -3.93 -16.59
N PHE A 187 24.82 -3.71 -16.74
CA PHE A 187 23.87 -3.83 -15.63
C PHE A 187 23.53 -5.31 -15.34
N PRO A 188 23.34 -5.68 -14.07
CA PRO A 188 22.83 -7.01 -13.73
C PRO A 188 21.36 -7.17 -14.15
N THR A 189 20.91 -8.41 -14.24
CA THR A 189 19.47 -8.70 -14.16
C THR A 189 19.05 -8.83 -12.69
N TYR A 190 17.73 -8.82 -12.47
CA TYR A 190 17.13 -9.08 -11.16
C TYR A 190 17.74 -10.31 -10.46
N HIS A 191 17.99 -11.41 -11.20
CA HIS A 191 18.45 -12.65 -10.61
C HIS A 191 19.83 -12.52 -9.95
N LEU A 192 20.79 -11.86 -10.62
CA LEU A 192 22.13 -11.68 -10.07
C LEU A 192 22.13 -10.66 -8.93
N ALA A 193 21.51 -9.50 -9.15
CA ALA A 193 21.51 -8.42 -8.17
C ALA A 193 20.83 -8.85 -6.87
N CYS A 194 19.68 -9.53 -6.97
CA CYS A 194 18.93 -10.03 -5.81
C CYS A 194 19.76 -11.01 -4.97
N VAL A 195 20.40 -12.02 -5.59
CA VAL A 195 21.19 -13.03 -4.87
C VAL A 195 22.46 -12.43 -4.24
N VAL A 196 23.18 -11.60 -5.00
CA VAL A 196 24.40 -10.94 -4.51
C VAL A 196 24.08 -10.03 -3.33
N ASP A 197 23.03 -9.21 -3.43
CA ASP A 197 22.68 -8.29 -2.35
C ASP A 197 22.04 -8.99 -1.15
N ASP A 198 21.21 -10.01 -1.34
CA ASP A 198 20.67 -10.79 -0.22
C ASP A 198 21.81 -11.46 0.55
N HIS A 199 22.84 -11.98 -0.12
CA HIS A 199 24.03 -12.51 0.56
C HIS A 199 24.83 -11.40 1.29
N LEU A 200 25.18 -10.32 0.59
CA LEU A 200 26.07 -9.29 1.14
C LEU A 200 25.42 -8.45 2.24
N MET A 201 24.10 -8.20 2.15
CA MET A 201 23.31 -7.57 3.21
C MET A 201 22.92 -8.58 4.30
N ARG A 202 23.41 -9.82 4.22
CA ARG A 202 23.20 -10.90 5.18
C ARG A 202 21.72 -11.20 5.44
N VAL A 203 20.90 -11.12 4.40
CA VAL A 203 19.48 -11.48 4.46
C VAL A 203 19.37 -12.96 4.83
N SER A 204 18.61 -13.21 5.89
CA SER A 204 18.41 -14.56 6.45
C SER A 204 17.09 -15.18 6.01
N HIS A 205 16.06 -14.35 5.79
CA HIS A 205 14.73 -14.76 5.38
C HIS A 205 14.22 -13.83 4.29
N VAL A 206 13.69 -14.42 3.22
CA VAL A 206 13.13 -13.73 2.07
C VAL A 206 11.62 -13.94 2.07
N LEU A 207 10.88 -12.94 2.54
CA LEU A 207 9.42 -12.87 2.45
C LEU A 207 9.06 -12.03 1.21
N ARG A 208 8.49 -12.66 0.18
CA ARG A 208 8.14 -12.02 -1.10
C ARG A 208 6.89 -12.62 -1.72
N GLY A 209 6.29 -11.97 -2.72
CA GLY A 209 5.11 -12.49 -3.41
C GLY A 209 5.37 -13.84 -4.11
N VAL A 210 4.37 -14.72 -4.11
CA VAL A 210 4.42 -16.07 -4.70
C VAL A 210 4.72 -16.10 -6.20
N GLU A 211 4.53 -14.99 -6.90
CA GLU A 211 4.96 -14.85 -8.30
C GLU A 211 6.48 -15.07 -8.50
N TRP A 212 7.28 -14.90 -7.44
CA TRP A 212 8.72 -15.13 -7.47
C TRP A 212 9.14 -16.56 -7.08
N GLN A 213 8.20 -17.42 -6.65
CA GLN A 213 8.51 -18.79 -6.23
C GLN A 213 9.17 -19.61 -7.33
N VAL A 214 8.72 -19.41 -8.58
CA VAL A 214 9.30 -20.04 -9.78
C VAL A 214 10.76 -19.63 -10.04
N SER A 215 11.22 -18.52 -9.47
CA SER A 215 12.62 -18.08 -9.58
C SER A 215 13.52 -18.61 -8.45
N THR A 216 12.94 -19.15 -7.38
CA THR A 216 13.68 -19.59 -6.20
C THR A 216 14.70 -20.69 -6.49
N PRO A 217 14.40 -21.74 -7.30
CA PRO A 217 15.41 -22.73 -7.67
C PRO A 217 16.63 -22.09 -8.36
N LYS A 218 16.43 -21.12 -9.26
CA LYS A 218 17.52 -20.38 -9.91
C LYS A 218 18.36 -19.60 -8.90
N HIS A 219 17.71 -19.00 -7.91
CA HIS A 219 18.39 -18.26 -6.85
C HIS A 219 19.19 -19.19 -5.95
N ILE A 220 18.67 -20.37 -5.61
CA ILE A 220 19.39 -21.41 -4.86
C ILE A 220 20.62 -21.88 -5.64
N MET A 221 20.47 -22.23 -6.93
CA MET A 221 21.59 -22.62 -7.79
C MET A 221 22.66 -21.51 -7.89
N LEU A 222 22.26 -20.24 -7.93
CA LEU A 222 23.20 -19.12 -7.91
C LEU A 222 23.96 -19.03 -6.58
N HIS A 223 23.27 -19.18 -5.44
CA HIS A 223 23.93 -19.25 -4.12
C HIS A 223 24.94 -20.40 -4.07
N GLU A 224 24.54 -21.60 -4.49
CA GLU A 224 25.40 -22.79 -4.55
C GLU A 224 26.63 -22.57 -5.45
N ALA A 225 26.45 -21.95 -6.62
CA ALA A 225 27.54 -21.62 -7.54
C ALA A 225 28.56 -20.63 -6.96
N PHE A 226 28.14 -19.80 -6.00
CA PHE A 226 29.05 -18.93 -5.23
C PHE A 226 29.61 -19.60 -3.96
N GLY A 227 29.17 -20.81 -3.61
CA GLY A 227 29.49 -21.47 -2.35
C GLY A 227 28.81 -20.81 -1.15
N TRP A 228 27.63 -20.21 -1.35
CA TRP A 228 26.86 -19.53 -0.31
C TRP A 228 25.68 -20.36 0.15
N GLU A 229 25.32 -20.21 1.43
CA GLU A 229 24.08 -20.74 1.96
C GLU A 229 22.89 -19.85 1.53
N PRO A 230 21.83 -20.41 0.91
CA PRO A 230 20.63 -19.66 0.57
C PRO A 230 19.85 -19.22 1.84
N PRO A 231 19.14 -18.07 1.80
CA PRO A 231 18.23 -17.69 2.87
C PRO A 231 17.00 -18.62 2.92
N ARG A 232 16.22 -18.54 4.01
CA ARG A 232 14.92 -19.20 4.08
C ARG A 232 13.88 -18.43 3.27
N PHE A 233 13.03 -19.11 2.51
CA PHE A 233 12.05 -18.47 1.63
C PHE A 233 10.63 -18.61 2.16
N PHE A 234 9.86 -17.53 2.06
CA PHE A 234 8.45 -17.46 2.42
C PHE A 234 7.71 -16.75 1.29
N HIS A 235 6.87 -17.48 0.56
CA HIS A 235 6.16 -16.92 -0.57
C HIS A 235 4.72 -16.53 -0.18
N LEU A 236 4.48 -15.21 -0.14
CA LEU A 236 3.20 -14.64 0.25
C LEU A 236 2.15 -14.84 -0.87
N PRO A 237 0.97 -15.38 -0.56
CA PRO A 237 -0.05 -15.74 -1.57
C PRO A 237 -0.62 -14.49 -2.25
N LEU A 238 -1.22 -14.59 -3.43
CA LEU A 238 -1.73 -13.41 -4.13
C LEU A 238 -2.87 -12.71 -3.37
N LEU A 239 -2.93 -11.39 -3.48
CA LEU A 239 -4.13 -10.63 -3.18
C LEU A 239 -5.05 -10.63 -4.41
N LEU A 240 -6.34 -10.86 -4.18
CA LEU A 240 -7.39 -10.91 -5.18
C LEU A 240 -8.42 -9.82 -4.91
N ASN A 241 -9.07 -9.37 -5.98
CA ASN A 241 -10.29 -8.58 -5.90
C ASN A 241 -11.44 -9.40 -5.29
N LYS A 242 -12.53 -8.72 -4.89
CA LYS A 242 -13.76 -9.37 -4.40
C LYS A 242 -14.32 -10.40 -5.39
N ASP A 243 -14.19 -10.14 -6.68
CA ASP A 243 -14.59 -11.04 -7.79
C ASP A 243 -13.64 -12.24 -8.03
N GLY A 244 -12.53 -12.32 -7.28
CA GLY A 244 -11.53 -13.39 -7.41
C GLY A 244 -10.47 -13.16 -8.48
N THR A 245 -10.56 -12.07 -9.26
CA THR A 245 -9.51 -11.72 -10.22
C THR A 245 -8.25 -11.24 -9.49
N LYS A 246 -7.08 -11.42 -10.13
CA LYS A 246 -5.82 -10.94 -9.56
C LYS A 246 -5.87 -9.43 -9.39
N LEU A 247 -5.56 -8.96 -8.19
CA LEU A 247 -5.42 -7.55 -7.88
C LEU A 247 -4.30 -6.96 -8.75
N SER A 248 -4.66 -6.16 -9.76
CA SER A 248 -3.71 -5.74 -10.79
C SER A 248 -3.24 -4.30 -10.59
N LYS A 249 -1.98 -4.03 -10.95
CA LYS A 249 -1.39 -2.68 -10.96
C LYS A 249 -2.11 -1.68 -11.87
N ARG A 250 -2.99 -2.15 -12.77
CA ARG A 250 -3.74 -1.32 -13.72
C ARG A 250 -5.13 -0.91 -13.20
N GLN A 251 -5.65 -1.63 -12.22
CA GLN A 251 -6.89 -1.26 -11.57
C GLN A 251 -6.58 -0.09 -10.63
N GLY A 252 -7.13 1.09 -10.91
CA GLY A 252 -6.73 2.32 -10.23
C GLY A 252 -6.98 2.34 -8.71
N GLY A 253 -7.83 1.46 -8.17
CA GLY A 253 -8.21 1.43 -6.75
C GLY A 253 -7.26 0.70 -5.80
N VAL A 254 -6.10 0.22 -6.28
CA VAL A 254 -5.18 -0.59 -5.45
C VAL A 254 -3.90 0.13 -5.02
N HIS A 255 -3.72 1.38 -5.45
CA HIS A 255 -2.53 2.16 -5.11
C HIS A 255 -2.68 2.78 -3.73
N VAL A 256 -1.63 2.65 -2.92
CA VAL A 256 -1.64 3.14 -1.53
C VAL A 256 -1.84 4.66 -1.51
N GLY A 257 -1.17 5.39 -2.41
CA GLY A 257 -1.35 6.85 -2.54
C GLY A 257 -2.81 7.26 -2.74
N LYS A 258 -3.54 6.60 -3.64
CA LYS A 258 -4.96 6.92 -3.88
C LYS A 258 -5.86 6.62 -2.69
N LEU A 259 -5.57 5.56 -1.92
CA LEU A 259 -6.30 5.26 -0.70
C LEU A 259 -5.99 6.28 0.40
N LYS A 260 -4.74 6.72 0.50
CA LYS A 260 -4.34 7.83 1.37
C LYS A 260 -5.08 9.11 1.00
N ASP A 261 -5.09 9.49 -0.28
CA ASP A 261 -5.78 10.69 -0.78
C ASP A 261 -7.30 10.60 -0.56
N ALA A 262 -7.86 9.39 -0.61
CA ALA A 262 -9.26 9.13 -0.28
C ALA A 262 -9.56 9.13 1.24
N GLY A 263 -8.58 9.44 2.09
CA GLY A 263 -8.76 9.60 3.53
C GLY A 263 -8.70 8.30 4.35
N PHE A 264 -8.16 7.21 3.79
CA PHE A 264 -7.90 5.99 4.55
C PHE A 264 -6.62 6.13 5.38
N SER A 265 -6.72 5.81 6.66
CA SER A 265 -5.59 5.84 7.61
C SER A 265 -4.59 4.70 7.33
N PRO A 266 -3.28 4.90 7.64
CA PRO A 266 -2.31 3.83 7.51
C PRO A 266 -2.66 2.62 8.38
N GLU A 267 -3.11 2.83 9.62
CA GLU A 267 -3.53 1.78 10.54
C GLU A 267 -4.65 0.93 9.95
N THR A 268 -5.60 1.57 9.26
CA THR A 268 -6.67 0.86 8.55
C THR A 268 -6.14 0.00 7.41
N LEU A 269 -5.22 0.52 6.59
CA LEU A 269 -4.65 -0.26 5.49
C LEU A 269 -3.83 -1.45 6.00
N LEU A 270 -3.05 -1.26 7.08
CA LEU A 270 -2.29 -2.36 7.68
C LEU A 270 -3.24 -3.42 8.25
N ASN A 271 -4.28 -3.02 8.99
CA ASN A 271 -5.32 -3.93 9.48
C ASN A 271 -6.01 -4.67 8.34
N PHE A 272 -6.38 -3.97 7.27
CA PHE A 272 -7.02 -4.57 6.11
C PHE A 272 -6.16 -5.67 5.48
N LEU A 273 -4.83 -5.50 5.48
CA LEU A 273 -3.89 -6.46 4.93
C LEU A 273 -3.66 -7.67 5.84
N VAL A 274 -3.47 -7.48 7.15
CA VAL A 274 -3.24 -8.61 8.09
C VAL A 274 -4.49 -9.45 8.31
N LEU A 275 -5.67 -8.82 8.34
CA LEU A 275 -6.95 -9.52 8.48
C LEU A 275 -7.28 -10.36 7.22
N ALA A 276 -6.71 -10.00 6.06
CA ALA A 276 -6.84 -10.80 4.84
C ALA A 276 -5.73 -11.86 4.69
N GLY A 277 -4.49 -11.56 5.10
CA GLY A 277 -3.27 -12.27 4.70
C GLY A 277 -2.81 -13.42 5.59
N GLY A 278 -3.52 -13.72 6.69
CA GLY A 278 -3.13 -14.77 7.65
C GLY A 278 -1.95 -14.38 8.55
N GLY A 279 -1.55 -15.28 9.45
CA GLY A 279 -0.52 -15.04 10.48
C GLY A 279 -1.03 -14.45 11.80
N PHE A 280 -2.35 -14.42 12.02
CA PHE A 280 -3.03 -13.70 13.11
C PHE A 280 -4.20 -14.48 13.74
N GLY A 281 -4.09 -15.80 13.83
CA GLY A 281 -5.08 -16.65 14.51
C GLY A 281 -6.51 -16.49 13.99
N LYS A 282 -7.49 -16.81 14.86
CA LYS A 282 -8.91 -16.56 14.60
C LYS A 282 -9.24 -15.13 14.99
N GLN A 283 -9.83 -14.39 14.06
CA GLN A 283 -10.16 -12.98 14.23
C GLN A 283 -11.67 -12.81 14.43
N GLU A 284 -12.05 -11.93 15.35
CA GLU A 284 -13.44 -11.48 15.52
C GLU A 284 -13.79 -10.35 14.56
N LYS A 285 -15.08 -10.08 14.36
CA LYS A 285 -15.56 -9.08 13.41
C LYS A 285 -15.04 -7.67 13.68
N ASP A 286 -14.84 -7.31 14.94
CA ASP A 286 -14.40 -5.95 15.33
C ASP A 286 -12.91 -5.90 15.71
N THR A 287 -12.15 -6.90 15.27
CA THR A 287 -10.69 -6.94 15.46
C THR A 287 -10.02 -5.75 14.77
N PHE A 288 -9.23 -5.00 15.54
CA PHE A 288 -8.36 -3.94 15.08
C PHE A 288 -7.11 -3.91 15.95
N TYR A 289 -5.95 -3.98 15.32
CA TYR A 289 -4.65 -3.99 16.00
C TYR A 289 -3.95 -2.65 15.83
N ASP A 290 -3.30 -2.16 16.88
CA ASP A 290 -2.24 -1.16 16.73
C ASP A 290 -0.96 -1.87 16.23
N LEU A 291 0.01 -1.12 15.69
CA LEU A 291 1.19 -1.74 15.04
C LEU A 291 2.01 -2.61 16.00
N ASP A 292 2.15 -2.20 17.27
CA ASP A 292 2.84 -2.99 18.29
C ASP A 292 2.11 -4.29 18.59
N ASP A 293 0.78 -4.28 18.64
CA ASP A 293 -0.03 -5.49 18.78
C ASP A 293 0.15 -6.40 17.57
N MET A 294 0.24 -5.83 16.35
CA MET A 294 0.53 -6.62 15.15
C MET A 294 1.88 -7.32 15.29
N VAL A 295 2.92 -6.61 15.76
CA VAL A 295 4.25 -7.19 16.01
C VAL A 295 4.17 -8.31 17.03
N LEU A 296 3.44 -8.13 18.13
CA LEU A 296 3.32 -9.12 19.19
C LEU A 296 2.54 -10.36 18.76
N GLN A 297 1.49 -10.21 17.97
CA GLN A 297 0.61 -11.32 17.58
C GLN A 297 1.06 -12.05 16.32
N PHE A 298 1.89 -11.42 15.48
CA PHE A 298 2.30 -12.01 14.21
C PHE A 298 3.00 -13.37 14.39
N ASN A 299 2.40 -14.40 13.83
CA ASN A 299 2.94 -15.76 13.77
C ASN A 299 3.14 -16.19 12.30
N PRO A 300 4.39 -16.30 11.81
CA PRO A 300 4.62 -16.70 10.43
C PRO A 300 4.22 -18.15 10.13
N ASP A 301 4.14 -19.02 11.14
CA ASP A 301 3.72 -20.42 10.95
C ASP A 301 2.22 -20.55 10.68
N GLU A 302 1.46 -19.46 10.92
CA GLU A 302 0.02 -19.35 10.61
C GLU A 302 -0.25 -18.63 9.28
N LEU A 303 0.79 -18.36 8.49
CA LEU A 303 0.63 -17.89 7.13
C LEU A 303 -0.05 -18.98 6.28
N LYS A 304 -1.06 -18.58 5.52
CA LYS A 304 -1.81 -19.50 4.66
C LYS A 304 -1.31 -19.36 3.22
N GLY A 305 -1.11 -20.48 2.53
CA GLY A 305 -0.74 -20.49 1.11
C GLY A 305 -1.86 -20.12 0.13
N SER A 306 -3.12 -20.01 0.61
CA SER A 306 -4.26 -19.65 -0.24
C SER A 306 -4.30 -18.14 -0.54
N SER A 307 -4.62 -17.78 -1.77
CA SER A 307 -4.86 -16.38 -2.17
C SER A 307 -5.95 -15.71 -1.33
N CYS A 308 -5.76 -14.42 -1.02
CA CYS A 308 -6.61 -13.66 -0.13
C CYS A 308 -7.48 -12.68 -0.91
N ARG A 309 -8.80 -12.74 -0.75
CA ARG A 309 -9.72 -11.77 -1.36
C ARG A 309 -9.82 -10.53 -0.49
N LEU A 310 -9.72 -9.37 -1.11
CA LEU A 310 -9.92 -8.08 -0.47
C LEU A 310 -11.35 -7.62 -0.71
N ASP A 311 -12.10 -7.37 0.37
CA ASP A 311 -13.44 -6.80 0.31
C ASP A 311 -13.38 -5.29 0.59
N PRO A 312 -13.67 -4.42 -0.39
CA PRO A 312 -13.70 -2.97 -0.19
C PRO A 312 -14.66 -2.52 0.92
N GLU A 313 -15.76 -3.25 1.14
CA GLU A 313 -16.69 -2.93 2.24
C GLU A 313 -16.03 -3.12 3.59
N ARG A 314 -15.14 -4.11 3.72
CA ARG A 314 -14.38 -4.33 4.95
C ARG A 314 -13.38 -3.21 5.19
N LEU A 315 -12.76 -2.68 4.14
CA LEU A 315 -11.86 -1.53 4.25
C LEU A 315 -12.59 -0.29 4.80
N VAL A 316 -13.79 -0.01 4.28
CA VAL A 316 -14.68 1.06 4.77
C VAL A 316 -15.03 0.85 6.24
N GLN A 317 -15.43 -0.37 6.63
CA GLN A 317 -15.76 -0.70 8.02
C GLN A 317 -14.57 -0.49 8.96
N LEU A 318 -13.37 -0.90 8.55
CA LEU A 318 -12.15 -0.74 9.35
C LEU A 318 -11.79 0.75 9.54
N ASN A 319 -11.94 1.59 8.51
CA ASN A 319 -11.67 3.02 8.67
C ASN A 319 -12.67 3.69 9.63
N ARG A 320 -13.95 3.29 9.57
CA ARG A 320 -14.97 3.73 10.55
C ARG A 320 -14.60 3.33 11.97
N LEU A 321 -14.17 2.07 12.14
CA LEU A 321 -13.73 1.56 13.45
C LEU A 321 -12.50 2.33 13.96
N HIS A 322 -11.53 2.59 13.10
CA HIS A 322 -10.35 3.40 13.43
C HIS A 322 -10.74 4.81 13.88
N LEU A 323 -11.60 5.51 13.12
CA LEU A 323 -12.07 6.84 13.48
C LEU A 323 -12.75 6.86 14.85
N ARG A 324 -13.65 5.90 15.13
CA ARG A 324 -14.31 5.80 16.44
C ARG A 324 -13.30 5.61 17.56
N ARG A 325 -12.34 4.69 17.40
CA ARG A 325 -11.27 4.47 18.40
C ARG A 325 -10.43 5.72 18.63
N CYS A 326 -10.18 6.52 17.60
CA CYS A 326 -9.49 7.80 17.74
C CYS A 326 -10.33 8.85 18.46
N LEU A 327 -11.66 8.81 18.35
CA LEU A 327 -12.57 9.73 19.05
C LEU A 327 -12.77 9.38 20.53
N ASP A 328 -12.52 8.13 20.91
CA ASP A 328 -12.54 7.68 22.30
C ASP A 328 -11.27 8.10 23.08
N ASP A 329 -10.21 8.54 22.39
CA ASP A 329 -8.97 9.03 22.96
C ASP A 329 -8.82 10.54 22.74
N LEU A 330 -8.64 11.32 23.82
CA LEU A 330 -8.58 12.78 23.73
C LEU A 330 -7.42 13.28 22.86
N GLY A 331 -6.24 12.67 22.98
CA GLY A 331 -5.06 13.08 22.21
C GLY A 331 -5.22 12.81 20.71
N LYS A 332 -5.75 11.63 20.36
CA LYS A 332 -6.05 11.27 18.96
C LYS A 332 -7.19 12.12 18.40
N THR A 333 -8.19 12.46 19.22
CA THR A 333 -9.29 13.36 18.83
C THR A 333 -8.76 14.74 18.44
N LEU A 334 -7.89 15.33 19.26
CA LEU A 334 -7.25 16.62 18.96
C LEU A 334 -6.38 16.54 17.70
N SER A 335 -5.67 15.42 17.50
CA SER A 335 -4.91 15.19 16.26
C SER A 335 -5.82 15.13 15.02
N LEU A 336 -6.99 14.47 15.11
CA LEU A 336 -7.98 14.45 14.03
C LEU A 336 -8.54 15.85 13.75
N ALA A 337 -8.82 16.63 14.79
CA ALA A 337 -9.28 18.02 14.65
C ALA A 337 -8.22 18.88 13.92
N GLY A 338 -6.94 18.75 14.28
CA GLY A 338 -5.84 19.44 13.58
C GLY A 338 -5.72 19.03 12.10
N LYS A 339 -5.89 17.74 11.78
CA LYS A 339 -5.93 17.27 10.38
C LYS A 339 -7.12 17.82 9.61
N LEU A 340 -8.30 17.85 10.23
CA LEU A 340 -9.50 18.44 9.64
C LEU A 340 -9.31 19.93 9.38
N ARG A 341 -8.71 20.67 10.31
CA ARG A 341 -8.34 22.09 10.13
C ARG A 341 -7.47 22.27 8.89
N GLN A 342 -6.39 21.50 8.77
CA GLN A 342 -5.52 21.56 7.59
C GLN A 342 -6.30 21.28 6.29
N LEU A 343 -7.16 20.26 6.29
CA LEU A 343 -7.99 19.94 5.13
C LEU A 343 -8.97 21.07 4.76
N LEU A 344 -9.48 21.81 5.76
CA LEU A 344 -10.33 22.98 5.54
C LEU A 344 -9.53 24.17 4.99
N ASP A 345 -8.29 24.37 5.46
CA ASP A 345 -7.38 25.43 5.00
C ASP A 345 -6.93 25.22 3.54
N GLU A 346 -6.83 23.97 3.09
CA GLU A 346 -6.43 23.59 1.73
C GLU A 346 -7.56 23.70 0.70
N ARG A 347 -8.78 24.07 1.11
CA ARG A 347 -9.93 24.20 0.21
C ARG A 347 -9.79 25.44 -0.66
N GLU A 348 -10.23 25.34 -1.91
CA GLU A 348 -10.30 26.49 -2.82
C GLU A 348 -11.25 27.57 -2.30
N GLU A 349 -12.32 27.15 -1.64
CA GLU A 349 -13.34 28.02 -1.10
C GLU A 349 -13.19 28.17 0.43
N PRO A 350 -13.02 29.40 0.94
CA PRO A 350 -12.74 29.63 2.35
C PRO A 350 -13.95 29.38 3.24
N VAL A 351 -13.69 28.87 4.45
CA VAL A 351 -14.65 28.80 5.56
C VAL A 351 -15.21 30.21 5.86
N SER A 352 -16.43 30.30 6.40
CA SER A 352 -17.01 31.61 6.78
C SER A 352 -16.14 32.36 7.81
N SER A 353 -16.37 33.67 7.95
CA SER A 353 -15.46 34.64 8.61
C SER A 353 -15.02 34.27 10.04
N ASP A 354 -15.72 33.36 10.71
CA ASP A 354 -15.33 32.77 11.99
C ASP A 354 -14.86 31.33 11.77
N PHE A 355 -13.54 31.14 11.70
CA PHE A 355 -12.98 29.79 11.56
C PHE A 355 -13.25 28.99 12.85
N PRO A 356 -13.71 27.72 12.77
CA PRO A 356 -14.02 26.90 13.94
C PRO A 356 -12.88 26.84 14.94
N SER A 357 -13.20 26.95 16.24
CA SER A 357 -12.24 26.62 17.30
C SER A 357 -11.91 25.13 17.29
N ASP A 358 -10.86 24.70 17.98
CA ASP A 358 -10.56 23.27 18.10
C ASP A 358 -11.71 22.51 18.79
N ASP A 359 -12.39 23.14 19.76
CA ASP A 359 -13.56 22.56 20.42
C ASP A 359 -14.74 22.37 19.45
N ASP A 360 -14.94 23.30 18.51
CA ASP A 360 -15.97 23.17 17.47
C ASP A 360 -15.65 22.02 16.52
N LEU A 361 -14.39 21.87 16.09
CA LEU A 361 -13.96 20.76 15.24
C LEU A 361 -14.14 19.42 15.95
N VAL A 362 -13.77 19.34 17.22
CA VAL A 362 -13.98 18.14 18.05
C VAL A 362 -15.47 17.81 18.17
N ARG A 363 -16.32 18.82 18.38
CA ARG A 363 -17.77 18.65 18.44
C ARG A 363 -18.30 18.11 17.12
N VAL A 364 -17.95 18.70 15.98
CA VAL A 364 -18.35 18.21 14.66
C VAL A 364 -17.92 16.76 14.45
N LEU A 365 -16.67 16.43 14.77
CA LEU A 365 -16.16 15.06 14.63
C LEU A 365 -16.98 14.05 15.45
N ARG A 366 -17.33 14.39 16.69
CA ARG A 366 -18.13 13.53 17.57
C ARG A 366 -19.57 13.37 17.10
N GLU A 367 -20.23 14.47 16.75
CA GLU A 367 -21.63 14.46 16.32
C GLU A 367 -21.81 13.72 14.98
N THR A 368 -20.78 13.74 14.12
CA THR A 368 -20.80 13.10 12.81
C THR A 368 -20.16 11.69 12.77
N ALA A 369 -19.51 11.25 13.85
CA ALA A 369 -18.78 9.98 13.94
C ALA A 369 -19.58 8.75 13.48
N GLY A 370 -20.91 8.76 13.68
CA GLY A 370 -21.80 7.68 13.27
C GLY A 370 -21.89 7.48 11.75
N ARG A 371 -21.62 8.53 10.96
CA ARG A 371 -21.76 8.56 9.50
C ARG A 371 -20.42 8.64 8.74
N LEU A 372 -19.35 9.13 9.38
CA LEU A 372 -18.06 9.30 8.72
C LEU A 372 -17.37 7.96 8.47
N THR A 373 -16.90 7.79 7.24
CA THR A 373 -15.92 6.78 6.83
C THR A 373 -14.52 7.35 6.86
N SER A 374 -14.35 8.62 6.46
CA SER A 374 -13.10 9.35 6.44
C SER A 374 -13.32 10.81 6.85
N LEU A 375 -12.25 11.57 7.10
CA LEU A 375 -12.36 13.02 7.30
C LEU A 375 -12.82 13.73 6.01
N ASN A 376 -12.50 13.18 4.84
CA ASN A 376 -12.90 13.77 3.56
C ASN A 376 -14.42 13.79 3.38
N ASP A 377 -15.15 12.90 4.05
CA ASP A 377 -16.62 12.89 4.03
C ASP A 377 -17.20 14.21 4.59
N LEU A 378 -16.48 14.90 5.48
CA LEU A 378 -16.86 16.22 5.98
C LEU A 378 -16.63 17.36 4.96
N LEU A 379 -15.86 17.11 3.91
CA LEU A 379 -15.62 18.07 2.83
C LEU A 379 -16.61 17.90 1.67
N ASP A 380 -17.48 16.89 1.74
CA ASP A 380 -18.49 16.64 0.72
C ASP A 380 -19.46 17.83 0.61
N PRO A 381 -19.90 18.21 -0.60
CA PRO A 381 -20.85 19.30 -0.79
C PRO A 381 -22.13 19.17 0.04
N SER A 382 -22.56 17.94 0.37
CA SER A 382 -23.72 17.69 1.23
C SER A 382 -23.51 18.02 2.70
N LEU A 383 -22.27 18.30 3.15
CA LEU A 383 -21.93 18.76 4.50
C LEU A 383 -21.23 20.12 4.50
N ASP A 384 -21.15 20.79 3.35
CA ASP A 384 -20.47 22.09 3.23
C ASP A 384 -21.08 23.17 4.14
N PHE A 385 -22.38 23.05 4.43
CA PHE A 385 -23.10 23.95 5.33
C PHE A 385 -22.56 23.98 6.76
N VAL A 386 -21.78 22.97 7.16
CA VAL A 386 -21.11 22.94 8.47
C VAL A 386 -19.99 23.99 8.53
N TRP A 387 -19.43 24.35 7.37
CA TRP A 387 -18.28 25.24 7.24
C TRP A 387 -18.65 26.60 6.66
N ARG A 388 -19.74 26.66 5.89
CA ARG A 388 -20.14 27.86 5.18
C ARG A 388 -21.65 28.08 5.25
N SER A 389 -22.06 29.32 5.46
CA SER A 389 -23.46 29.69 5.28
C SER A 389 -23.90 29.46 3.82
N PRO A 390 -25.05 28.84 3.57
CA PRO A 390 -25.52 28.62 2.21
C PRO A 390 -25.88 29.94 1.53
N SER A 391 -25.60 30.06 0.24
CA SER A 391 -26.08 31.17 -0.59
C SER A 391 -27.58 31.03 -0.80
N LEU A 392 -28.37 31.72 0.01
CA LEU A 392 -29.84 31.70 -0.12
C LEU A 392 -30.28 32.56 -1.31
N VAL A 393 -30.92 31.93 -2.30
CA VAL A 393 -31.43 32.61 -3.51
C VAL A 393 -32.91 33.04 -3.34
N GLU A 394 -33.59 32.66 -2.26
CA GLU A 394 -35.06 32.75 -2.15
C GLU A 394 -35.60 33.28 -0.79
N GLU A 395 -34.97 34.28 -0.15
CA GLU A 395 -35.55 34.92 1.05
C GLU A 395 -36.94 35.56 0.80
N ASP A 396 -37.22 35.91 -0.46
CA ASP A 396 -38.45 36.59 -0.88
C ASP A 396 -39.69 35.69 -0.98
N GLN A 397 -39.56 34.37 -0.80
CA GLN A 397 -40.71 33.43 -0.92
C GLN A 397 -41.27 32.92 0.42
N LEU A 398 -40.72 33.35 1.56
CA LEU A 398 -41.27 32.97 2.88
C LEU A 398 -42.54 33.76 3.19
N SER A 399 -43.61 33.05 3.59
CA SER A 399 -44.83 33.70 4.09
C SER A 399 -44.56 34.48 5.38
N VAL A 400 -45.38 35.50 5.65
CA VAL A 400 -45.29 36.33 6.88
C VAL A 400 -45.30 35.46 8.13
N GLY A 401 -46.22 34.48 8.22
CA GLY A 401 -46.28 33.56 9.36
C GLY A 401 -45.02 32.69 9.55
N ASN A 402 -44.31 32.32 8.47
CA ASN A 402 -43.05 31.60 8.60
C ASN A 402 -41.93 32.53 9.10
N ARG A 403 -41.91 33.80 8.68
CA ARG A 403 -40.93 34.78 9.16
C ARG A 403 -41.10 35.07 10.65
N ASP A 404 -42.34 35.25 11.11
CA ASP A 404 -42.65 35.47 12.53
C ASP A 404 -42.21 34.27 13.39
N ALA A 405 -42.47 33.04 12.92
CA ALA A 405 -42.04 31.82 13.61
C ALA A 405 -40.52 31.68 13.70
N LEU A 406 -39.78 32.09 12.66
CA LEU A 406 -38.32 32.08 12.66
C LEU A 406 -37.76 33.16 13.62
N GLN A 407 -38.37 34.35 13.65
CA GLN A 407 -37.96 35.42 14.57
C GLN A 407 -38.18 35.03 16.04
N ASP A 408 -39.29 34.37 16.35
CA ASP A 408 -39.55 33.80 17.67
C ASP A 408 -38.53 32.72 18.03
N LEU A 409 -38.22 31.80 17.10
CA LEU A 409 -37.18 30.78 17.31
C LEU A 409 -35.81 31.41 17.58
N CYS A 410 -35.39 32.41 16.82
CA CYS A 410 -34.13 33.13 17.06
C CYS A 410 -34.10 33.73 18.46
N SER A 411 -35.18 34.39 18.89
CA SER A 411 -35.30 34.99 20.23
C SER A 411 -35.20 33.92 21.33
N ARG A 412 -35.80 32.75 21.13
CA ARG A 412 -35.67 31.60 22.05
C ARG A 412 -34.24 31.09 22.11
N LEU A 413 -33.56 30.96 20.96
CA LEU A 413 -32.18 30.47 20.89
C LEU A 413 -31.18 31.40 21.57
N GLU A 414 -31.37 32.72 21.48
CA GLU A 414 -30.53 33.71 22.18
C GLU A 414 -30.57 33.56 23.71
N SER A 415 -31.67 33.02 24.25
CA SER A 415 -31.82 32.77 25.69
C SER A 415 -31.19 31.45 26.17
N VAL A 416 -30.72 30.60 25.25
CA VAL A 416 -30.13 29.29 25.57
C VAL A 416 -28.65 29.46 25.91
N SER A 417 -28.27 29.11 27.13
CA SER A 417 -26.86 29.01 27.54
C SER A 417 -26.12 27.96 26.71
N ALA A 418 -24.82 28.19 26.42
CA ALA A 418 -23.98 27.27 25.66
C ALA A 418 -24.02 25.80 26.18
N GLU A 419 -24.05 25.61 27.50
CA GLU A 419 -24.12 24.29 28.17
C GLU A 419 -25.40 23.49 27.84
N LYS A 420 -26.48 24.21 27.51
CA LYS A 420 -27.79 23.62 27.16
C LYS A 420 -28.02 23.57 25.66
N PHE A 421 -27.05 24.01 24.84
CA PHE A 421 -27.16 23.99 23.38
C PHE A 421 -26.88 22.58 22.84
N ASN A 422 -27.80 21.65 23.11
CA ASN A 422 -27.71 20.23 22.76
C ASN A 422 -28.98 19.73 22.03
N ARG A 423 -28.89 18.56 21.38
CA ARG A 423 -29.96 18.02 20.53
C ARG A 423 -31.33 17.94 21.21
N GLU A 424 -31.37 17.57 22.49
CA GLU A 424 -32.62 17.42 23.25
C GLU A 424 -33.30 18.78 23.48
N THR A 425 -32.53 19.75 23.98
CA THR A 425 -33.03 21.11 24.25
C THR A 425 -33.45 21.81 22.96
N LEU A 426 -32.63 21.71 21.91
CA LEU A 426 -32.94 22.27 20.60
C LEU A 426 -34.17 21.61 19.99
N GLY A 427 -34.31 20.28 20.10
CA GLY A 427 -35.50 19.56 19.64
C GLY A 427 -36.79 20.06 20.30
N ALA A 428 -36.78 20.28 21.62
CA ALA A 428 -37.92 20.82 22.34
C ALA A 428 -38.27 22.26 21.91
N LEU A 429 -37.27 23.12 21.74
CA LEU A 429 -37.45 24.51 21.28
C LEU A 429 -38.03 24.56 19.87
N LEU A 430 -37.49 23.77 18.95
CA LEU A 430 -37.97 23.65 17.58
C LEU A 430 -39.43 23.18 17.53
N HIS A 431 -39.81 22.23 18.39
CA HIS A 431 -41.18 21.73 18.48
C HIS A 431 -42.14 22.81 19.01
N ASN A 432 -41.75 23.52 20.08
CA ASN A 432 -42.57 24.56 20.68
C ASN A 432 -42.76 25.75 19.72
N ALA A 433 -41.70 26.21 19.06
CA ALA A 433 -41.78 27.28 18.07
C ALA A 433 -42.73 26.93 16.90
N ALA A 434 -42.67 25.69 16.39
CA ALA A 434 -43.58 25.23 15.35
C ALA A 434 -45.05 25.20 15.85
N SER A 435 -45.26 24.70 17.07
CA SER A 435 -46.59 24.59 17.69
C SER A 435 -47.22 25.96 17.92
N ASP A 436 -46.47 26.89 18.50
CA ASP A 436 -46.94 28.24 18.84
C ASP A 436 -47.27 29.06 17.57
N ALA A 437 -46.53 28.82 16.48
CA ALA A 437 -46.80 29.42 15.18
C ALA A 437 -47.93 28.71 14.37
N GLY A 438 -48.46 27.59 14.86
CA GLY A 438 -49.47 26.80 14.14
C GLY A 438 -48.94 26.13 12.87
N ILE A 439 -47.63 25.92 12.74
CA ILE A 439 -46.98 25.32 11.57
C ILE A 439 -46.75 23.82 11.84
N LYS A 440 -47.04 22.96 10.86
CA LYS A 440 -46.73 21.54 10.97
C LYS A 440 -45.22 21.35 11.17
N TYR A 441 -44.82 20.67 12.23
CA TYR A 441 -43.40 20.46 12.60
C TYR A 441 -42.53 19.97 11.42
N SER A 442 -43.01 19.00 10.64
CA SER A 442 -42.28 18.50 9.46
C SER A 442 -42.01 19.57 8.40
N GLN A 443 -42.95 20.49 8.20
CA GLN A 443 -42.81 21.61 7.26
C GLN A 443 -41.85 22.66 7.81
N PHE A 444 -41.94 22.97 9.11
CA PHE A 444 -41.00 23.88 9.78
C PHE A 444 -39.55 23.37 9.70
N MET A 445 -39.34 22.06 9.91
CA MET A 445 -38.01 21.45 9.75
C MET A 445 -37.50 21.47 8.30
N GLN A 446 -38.37 21.36 7.30
CA GLN A 446 -37.98 21.50 5.89
C GLN A 446 -37.53 22.92 5.57
N ILE A 447 -38.26 23.91 6.09
CA ILE A 447 -37.90 25.33 5.94
C ILE A 447 -36.53 25.59 6.59
N LEU A 448 -36.38 25.22 7.86
CA LEU A 448 -35.12 25.40 8.59
C LEU A 448 -33.95 24.68 7.94
N ARG A 449 -34.13 23.44 7.49
CA ARG A 449 -33.06 22.73 6.78
C ARG A 449 -32.64 23.47 5.52
N LYS A 450 -33.59 23.94 4.72
CA LYS A 450 -33.30 24.72 3.51
C LYS A 450 -32.56 26.02 3.85
N LEU A 451 -32.94 26.71 4.93
CA LEU A 451 -32.30 27.95 5.36
C LEU A 451 -30.89 27.74 5.93
N LEU A 452 -30.70 26.73 6.78
CA LEU A 452 -29.42 26.48 7.45
C LEU A 452 -28.41 25.78 6.54
N SER A 453 -28.88 24.91 5.64
CA SER A 453 -27.99 24.07 4.83
C SER A 453 -28.12 24.23 3.32
N GLY A 454 -29.19 24.86 2.82
CA GLY A 454 -29.52 24.84 1.40
C GLY A 454 -30.05 23.49 0.91
N LEU A 455 -30.12 22.46 1.76
CA LEU A 455 -30.48 21.10 1.37
C LEU A 455 -31.95 20.77 1.60
N GLN A 456 -32.48 19.88 0.75
CA GLN A 456 -33.83 19.31 0.92
C GLN A 456 -33.85 18.13 1.91
N LYS A 457 -32.74 17.37 1.94
CA LYS A 457 -32.52 16.21 2.81
C LYS A 457 -31.14 16.35 3.44
N GLY A 458 -31.00 15.91 4.68
CA GLY A 458 -29.76 16.05 5.45
C GLY A 458 -29.98 15.57 6.88
N PRO A 459 -29.04 15.86 7.79
CA PRO A 459 -29.20 15.56 9.20
C PRO A 459 -30.45 16.21 9.82
N GLY A 460 -30.75 15.80 11.05
CA GLY A 460 -31.77 16.46 11.85
C GLY A 460 -31.39 17.91 12.09
N VAL A 461 -32.35 18.84 12.07
CA VAL A 461 -32.05 20.29 12.22
C VAL A 461 -31.46 20.64 13.59
N ALA A 462 -31.76 19.83 14.61
CA ALA A 462 -31.21 19.99 15.95
C ALA A 462 -29.77 19.45 16.11
N GLU A 463 -29.32 18.62 15.17
CA GLU A 463 -27.93 18.16 15.05
C GLU A 463 -27.15 19.16 14.19
#